data_AF-A0A7Y1URD6-F1
#
_entry.id   AF-A0A7Y1URD6-F1
#
_cell.length_a   1.000
_cell.length_b   1.000
_cell.length_c   1.000
_cell.angle_alpha   90.00
_cell.angle_beta   90.00
_cell.angle_gamma   90.00
#
_symmetry.space_group_name_H-M   'P 1'
#
loop_
_entity.id
_entity.type
_entity.pdbx_description
1 polymer ?
#
loop_
_entity_poly.entity_id
_entity_poly.type
_entity_poly.pdbx_seq_one_letter_code
_entity_poly.pdbx_strand_id
1 'polypeptide(L)'
;YVVADGFGGVDAVRVSITVPEDVRSAAVARGELIGSPTLGFQAPPADLTEGPSLDLGFAQGVSLLTDAFFQSLGALRLPILFLGLALGTVVVLGGFTELPMLLANRRRRFYSVVLLDREHRLAVREEPDGEASSLFFYEPTAAGFRSLDKPVVEGGREWLPVESPNGSGWVATEFITEASDLKFFLDDDAPVAMLRRLADDMIGRKDVSALFSSRGFAVALTNEPRMIPPDEFRAALRDRYGKPESTRLWEEVLEPLGAALRAADDLDSRSGHSRTALIPVELWNFQYHAVNAAGHPPWLVYFEYEKGKPKIVGVGVDV
;
A
#
# COMPACT_ATOMS: atom_id res chain seq x y z
N TYR A 1 23.52 39.47 50.27
CA TYR A 1 23.65 38.01 50.34
C TYR A 1 25.03 37.68 50.83
N VAL A 2 25.16 36.60 51.58
CA VAL A 2 26.46 36.13 52.06
C VAL A 2 26.83 34.92 51.21
N VAL A 3 28.00 34.94 50.56
CA VAL A 3 28.48 33.85 49.72
C VAL A 3 29.62 33.17 50.46
N ALA A 4 29.47 31.88 50.74
CA ALA A 4 30.55 31.05 51.24
C ALA A 4 31.24 30.36 50.06
N ASP A 5 32.57 30.46 49.98
CA ASP A 5 33.32 29.63 49.05
C ASP A 5 33.46 28.19 49.56
N GLY A 6 33.85 27.28 48.68
CA GLY A 6 34.01 25.85 48.99
C GLY A 6 35.13 25.55 50.00
N PHE A 7 35.83 26.56 50.51
CA PHE A 7 36.88 26.45 51.53
C PHE A 7 36.48 27.12 52.86
N GLY A 8 35.23 27.59 52.97
CA GLY A 8 34.67 28.15 54.20
C GLY A 8 34.92 29.65 54.39
N GLY A 9 35.45 30.35 53.38
CA GLY A 9 35.52 31.82 53.37
C GLY A 9 34.15 32.40 53.10
N VAL A 10 33.68 33.32 53.94
CA VAL A 10 32.33 33.88 53.88
C VAL A 10 32.42 35.38 53.62
N ASP A 11 31.86 35.86 52.51
CA ASP A 11 31.91 37.28 52.14
C ASP A 11 30.53 37.86 51.82
N ALA A 12 30.31 39.13 52.16
CA ALA A 12 29.02 39.79 51.99
C ALA A 12 28.93 40.46 50.62
N VAL A 13 28.14 39.89 49.72
CA VAL A 13 27.88 40.42 48.38
C VAL A 13 26.55 41.17 48.36
N ARG A 14 26.57 42.44 47.94
CA ARG A 14 25.35 43.19 47.63
C ARG A 14 24.90 42.85 46.22
N VAL A 15 23.69 42.33 46.08
CA VAL A 15 23.05 42.13 44.77
C VAL A 15 22.02 43.23 44.58
N SER A 16 22.19 43.98 43.50
CA SER A 16 21.21 44.96 43.03
C SER A 16 20.45 44.36 41.85
N ILE A 17 19.12 44.32 41.94
CA ILE A 17 18.26 43.90 40.82
C ILE A 17 17.70 45.17 40.19
N THR A 18 18.01 45.39 38.92
CA THR A 18 17.41 46.47 38.13
C THR A 18 16.27 45.88 37.31
N VAL A 19 15.05 46.31 37.59
CA VAL A 19 13.87 45.91 36.82
C VAL A 19 13.64 46.94 35.71
N PRO A 20 13.56 46.52 34.43
CA PRO A 20 13.19 47.40 33.33
C PRO A 20 11.82 48.05 33.54
N GLU A 21 11.70 49.34 33.21
CA GLU A 21 10.48 50.13 33.50
C GLU A 21 9.24 49.63 32.74
N ASP A 22 9.43 49.03 31.57
CA ASP A 22 8.37 48.39 30.79
C ASP A 22 7.79 47.16 31.50
N VAL A 23 8.66 46.33 32.09
CA VAL A 23 8.24 45.18 32.92
C VAL A 23 7.50 45.66 34.17
N ARG A 24 7.99 46.71 34.83
CA ARG A 24 7.31 47.31 35.99
C ARG A 24 5.93 47.84 35.60
N SER A 25 5.84 48.56 34.48
CA SER A 25 4.59 49.16 33.99
C SER A 25 3.56 48.08 33.61
N ALA A 26 3.98 47.00 32.95
CA ALA A 26 3.12 45.88 32.63
C ALA A 26 2.60 45.16 33.88
N ALA A 27 3.45 44.99 34.90
CA ALA A 27 3.06 44.38 36.17
C ALA A 27 2.04 45.23 36.94
N VAL A 28 2.22 46.56 36.99
CA VAL A 28 1.28 47.48 37.64
C VAL A 28 -0.06 47.49 36.90
N ALA A 29 -0.06 47.60 35.57
CA ALA A 29 -1.28 47.56 34.77
C ALA A 29 -2.09 46.27 34.97
N ARG A 30 -1.41 45.12 35.14
CA ARG A 30 -2.06 43.84 35.48
C ARG A 30 -2.52 43.78 36.94
N GLY A 31 -1.80 44.39 37.87
CA GLY A 31 -2.20 44.52 39.29
C GLY A 31 -3.48 45.34 39.48
N GLU A 32 -3.66 46.39 38.69
CA GLU A 32 -4.88 47.20 38.66
C GLU A 32 -6.11 46.40 38.19
N LEU A 33 -5.94 45.53 37.19
CA LEU A 33 -7.00 44.63 36.71
C LEU A 33 -7.51 43.65 37.77
N ILE A 34 -6.69 43.32 38.77
CA ILE A 34 -7.03 42.41 39.87
C ILE A 34 -7.30 43.13 41.20
N GLY A 35 -7.45 44.46 41.18
CA GLY A 35 -7.84 45.26 42.35
C GLY A 35 -6.73 45.46 43.39
N SER A 36 -5.46 45.20 43.05
CA SER A 36 -4.31 45.40 43.95
C SER A 36 -3.22 46.21 43.22
N PRO A 37 -3.32 47.55 43.22
CA PRO A 37 -2.43 48.42 42.43
C PRO A 37 -1.00 48.51 43.00
N THR A 38 -0.74 47.93 44.17
CA THR A 38 0.58 47.88 44.79
C THR A 38 1.04 46.44 44.98
N LEU A 39 2.03 46.02 44.18
CA LEU A 39 2.88 44.88 44.53
C LEU A 39 3.74 45.31 45.73
N GLY A 40 3.27 45.04 46.94
CA GLY A 40 4.03 45.29 48.15
C GLY A 40 5.30 44.44 48.14
N PHE A 41 6.44 45.05 47.80
CA PHE A 41 7.74 44.40 47.96
C PHE A 41 8.12 44.47 49.44
N GLN A 42 7.82 43.43 50.20
CA GLN A 42 8.29 43.32 51.57
C GLN A 42 9.77 42.94 51.51
N ALA A 43 10.65 43.84 51.92
CA ALA A 43 12.07 43.51 52.06
C ALA A 43 12.20 42.33 53.03
N PRO A 44 12.98 41.28 52.69
CA PRO A 44 13.19 40.17 53.60
C PRO A 44 13.78 40.70 54.92
N PRO A 45 13.41 40.13 56.08
CA PRO A 45 13.99 40.51 57.37
C PRO A 45 15.52 40.37 57.30
N ALA A 46 16.23 41.30 57.94
CA ALA A 46 17.69 41.40 57.88
C ALA A 46 18.45 40.25 58.56
N ASP A 47 17.73 39.34 59.24
CA ASP A 47 18.28 38.24 59.99
C ASP A 47 17.94 36.91 59.30
N LEU A 48 18.85 36.44 58.44
CA LEU A 48 18.72 35.19 57.69
C LEU A 48 19.83 34.23 58.13
N THR A 49 19.74 33.73 59.36
CA THR A 49 20.56 32.59 59.83
C THR A 49 19.92 31.24 59.53
N GLU A 50 18.64 31.21 59.13
CA GLU A 50 17.97 30.05 58.56
C GLU A 50 17.52 30.39 57.13
N GLY A 51 17.99 29.62 56.14
CA GLY A 51 17.80 29.93 54.72
C GLY A 51 16.32 29.93 54.33
N PRO A 52 15.84 30.90 53.51
CA PRO A 52 14.46 30.90 53.08
C PRO A 52 14.25 29.80 52.02
N SER A 53 13.34 28.87 52.28
CA SER A 53 12.72 28.09 51.21
C SER A 53 11.88 29.06 50.37
N LEU A 54 12.23 29.19 49.09
CA LEU A 54 11.50 30.02 48.14
C LEU A 54 10.21 29.26 47.77
N ASP A 55 9.16 29.44 48.57
CA ASP A 55 7.82 28.91 48.28
C ASP A 55 7.20 29.79 47.18
N LEU A 56 7.50 29.46 45.92
CA LEU A 56 6.78 29.98 44.76
C LEU A 56 5.34 29.48 44.90
N GLY A 57 4.50 30.27 45.56
CA GLY A 57 3.09 29.93 45.75
C GLY A 57 2.48 29.44 44.44
N PHE A 58 1.75 28.32 44.50
CA PHE A 58 1.25 27.56 43.36
C PHE A 58 0.71 28.42 42.20
N ALA A 59 0.07 29.55 42.50
CA ALA A 59 -0.43 30.51 41.52
C ALA A 59 0.65 31.16 40.63
N GLN A 60 1.84 31.49 41.17
CA GLN A 60 2.94 32.09 40.40
C GLN A 60 3.65 31.06 39.50
N GLY A 61 3.80 29.82 40.00
CA GLY A 61 4.32 28.71 39.19
C GLY A 61 3.39 28.37 38.03
N VAL A 62 2.07 28.33 38.27
CA VAL A 62 1.06 28.11 37.23
C VAL A 62 1.05 29.26 36.23
N SER A 63 1.17 30.51 36.67
CA SER A 63 1.24 31.67 35.76
C SER A 63 2.44 31.60 34.82
N LEU A 64 3.63 31.26 35.33
CA LEU A 64 4.85 31.14 34.51
C LEU A 64 4.78 29.97 33.52
N LEU A 65 4.26 28.81 33.96
CA LEU A 65 4.06 27.66 33.07
C LEU A 65 3.00 27.94 32.00
N THR A 66 1.95 28.67 32.35
CA THR A 66 0.88 29.04 31.42
C THR A 66 1.39 30.02 30.37
N ASP A 67 2.14 31.05 30.77
CA ASP A 67 2.76 32.00 29.84
C ASP A 67 3.80 31.31 28.92
N ALA A 68 4.62 30.39 29.45
CA ALA A 68 5.55 29.60 28.67
C ALA A 68 4.84 28.65 27.67
N PHE A 69 3.74 28.02 28.09
CA PHE A 69 2.91 27.16 27.25
C PHE A 69 2.26 27.94 26.10
N PHE A 70 1.68 29.11 26.38
CA PHE A 70 1.06 29.94 25.34
C PHE A 70 2.08 30.58 24.40
N GLN A 71 3.27 30.94 24.87
CA GLN A 71 4.38 31.35 24.00
C GLN A 71 4.83 30.20 23.07
N SER A 72 4.85 28.97 23.58
CA SER A 72 5.18 27.77 22.79
C SER A 72 4.11 27.45 21.73
N LEU A 73 2.83 27.58 22.08
CA LEU A 73 1.71 27.47 21.13
C LEU A 73 1.72 28.57 20.06
N GLY A 74 2.13 29.79 20.44
CA GLY A 74 2.33 30.88 19.50
C GLY A 74 3.41 30.56 18.46
N ALA A 75 4.53 29.96 18.90
CA ALA A 75 5.60 29.52 18.01
C ALA A 75 5.18 28.35 17.08
N LEU A 76 4.25 27.49 17.50
CA LEU A 76 3.73 26.37 16.71
C LEU A 76 2.70 26.76 15.65
N ARG A 77 2.13 27.97 15.70
CA ARG A 77 1.19 28.44 14.66
C ARG A 77 1.80 28.47 13.27
N LEU A 78 3.06 28.89 13.15
CA LEU A 78 3.73 28.99 11.85
C LEU A 78 4.00 27.60 11.24
N PRO A 79 4.60 26.63 11.95
CA PRO A 79 4.79 25.27 11.43
C PRO A 79 3.47 24.56 11.07
N ILE A 80 2.40 24.73 11.85
CA ILE A 80 1.10 24.12 11.55
C ILE A 80 0.47 24.72 10.30
N LEU A 81 0.59 26.04 10.10
CA LEU A 81 0.16 26.71 8.86
C LEU A 81 0.94 26.17 7.66
N PHE A 82 2.27 26.04 7.77
CA PHE A 82 3.09 25.45 6.70
C PHE A 82 2.73 24.00 6.42
N LEU A 83 2.46 23.19 7.45
CA LEU A 83 2.02 21.82 7.28
C LEU A 83 0.65 21.75 6.59
N GLY A 84 -0.31 22.57 7.02
CA GLY A 84 -1.64 22.66 6.40
C GLY A 84 -1.57 23.14 4.95
N LEU A 85 -0.69 24.10 4.65
CA LEU A 85 -0.48 24.62 3.30
C LEU A 85 0.25 23.61 2.42
N ALA A 86 1.23 22.87 2.97
CA ALA A 86 1.87 21.76 2.28
C ALA A 86 0.88 20.62 1.99
N LEU A 87 0.05 20.24 2.96
CA LEU A 87 -1.00 19.22 2.77
C LEU A 87 -2.02 19.67 1.73
N GLY A 88 -2.47 20.92 1.81
CA GLY A 88 -3.35 21.53 0.82
C GLY A 88 -2.72 21.58 -0.57
N THR A 89 -1.42 21.87 -0.66
CA THR A 89 -0.66 21.85 -1.92
C THR A 89 -0.55 20.44 -2.47
N VAL A 90 -0.34 19.42 -1.63
CA VAL A 90 -0.34 18.00 -2.04
C VAL A 90 -1.73 17.56 -2.51
N VAL A 91 -2.81 17.98 -1.85
CA VAL A 91 -4.19 17.66 -2.26
C VAL A 91 -4.56 18.39 -3.55
N VAL A 92 -4.18 19.66 -3.70
CA VAL A 92 -4.47 20.46 -4.89
C VAL A 92 -3.60 20.02 -6.06
N LEU A 93 -2.28 19.90 -5.92
CA LEU A 93 -1.43 19.40 -7.01
C LEU A 93 -1.65 17.92 -7.27
N GLY A 94 -1.71 17.06 -6.25
CA GLY A 94 -1.95 15.62 -6.41
C GLY A 94 -3.35 15.32 -6.95
N GLY A 95 -4.36 16.06 -6.50
CA GLY A 95 -5.72 15.98 -7.05
C GLY A 95 -5.83 16.54 -8.47
N PHE A 96 -5.11 17.60 -8.82
CA PHE A 96 -5.11 18.16 -10.18
C PHE A 96 -4.22 17.42 -11.18
N THR A 97 -3.23 16.63 -10.74
CA THR A 97 -2.51 15.73 -11.65
C THR A 97 -3.36 14.51 -12.06
N GLU A 98 -4.32 14.14 -11.23
CA GLU A 98 -5.31 13.07 -11.49
C GLU A 98 -6.53 13.57 -12.30
N LEU A 99 -6.91 14.85 -12.16
CA LEU A 99 -8.11 15.41 -12.81
C LEU A 99 -8.12 15.45 -14.36
N PRO A 100 -7.03 15.76 -15.09
CA PRO A 100 -7.02 15.62 -16.55
C PRO A 100 -6.99 14.14 -16.99
N MET A 101 -6.73 13.18 -16.07
CA MET A 101 -6.84 11.74 -16.36
C MET A 101 -8.29 11.23 -16.35
N LEU A 102 -9.21 11.91 -15.66
CA LEU A 102 -10.65 11.56 -15.67
C LEU A 102 -11.38 12.04 -16.93
N LEU A 103 -10.86 13.06 -17.62
CA LEU A 103 -11.51 13.67 -18.80
C LEU A 103 -11.06 13.06 -20.14
N ALA A 104 -9.90 12.42 -20.18
CA ALA A 104 -9.48 11.65 -21.34
C ALA A 104 -9.96 10.21 -21.19
N ASN A 105 -11.11 9.89 -21.80
CA ASN A 105 -11.73 8.55 -21.84
C ASN A 105 -10.87 7.45 -22.51
N ARG A 106 -9.56 7.67 -22.69
CA ARG A 106 -8.57 6.62 -22.93
C ARG A 106 -8.20 6.05 -21.56
N ARG A 107 -8.89 4.98 -21.14
CA ARG A 107 -8.44 4.11 -20.04
C ARG A 107 -6.96 3.81 -20.27
N ARG A 108 -6.07 4.48 -19.53
CA ARG A 108 -4.64 4.18 -19.56
C ARG A 108 -4.52 2.78 -18.97
N ARG A 109 -4.06 1.84 -19.78
CA ARG A 109 -3.84 0.46 -19.33
C ARG A 109 -2.44 0.39 -18.74
N PHE A 110 -2.40 0.18 -17.43
CA PHE A 110 -1.18 -0.18 -16.73
C PHE A 110 -1.01 -1.69 -16.81
N TYR A 111 0.22 -2.15 -16.79
CA TYR A 111 0.55 -3.56 -16.88
C TYR A 111 1.53 -3.96 -15.78
N SER A 112 1.51 -5.25 -15.48
CA SER A 112 2.41 -5.90 -14.54
C SER A 112 3.03 -7.14 -15.17
N VAL A 113 4.26 -7.46 -14.77
CA VAL A 113 4.96 -8.67 -15.21
C VAL A 113 4.34 -9.89 -14.52
N VAL A 114 4.16 -10.98 -15.26
CA VAL A 114 3.62 -12.24 -14.77
C VAL A 114 4.32 -13.41 -15.47
N LEU A 115 4.20 -14.61 -14.89
CA LEU A 115 4.67 -15.87 -15.46
C LEU A 115 6.18 -15.93 -15.72
N LEU A 116 6.96 -15.08 -15.04
CA LEU A 116 8.41 -15.16 -14.99
C LEU A 116 8.84 -15.72 -13.65
N ASP A 117 9.72 -16.72 -13.72
CA ASP A 117 10.42 -17.26 -12.56
C ASP A 117 11.42 -16.22 -12.01
N ARG A 118 11.82 -16.39 -10.76
CA ARG A 118 12.67 -15.50 -9.95
C ARG A 118 13.98 -15.14 -10.63
N GLU A 119 14.56 -16.07 -11.39
CA GLU A 119 15.85 -15.88 -12.06
C GLU A 119 15.71 -15.22 -13.43
N HIS A 120 14.50 -15.18 -13.98
CA HIS A 120 14.21 -14.63 -15.29
C HIS A 120 13.86 -13.14 -15.18
N ARG A 121 14.05 -12.42 -16.29
CA ARG A 121 13.72 -10.99 -16.38
C ARG A 121 13.04 -10.72 -17.72
N LEU A 122 12.05 -9.83 -17.71
CA LEU A 122 11.36 -9.45 -18.95
C LEU A 122 12.22 -8.44 -19.70
N ALA A 123 12.75 -8.85 -20.85
CA ALA A 123 13.47 -7.94 -21.74
C ALA A 123 12.52 -6.91 -22.36
N VAL A 124 12.87 -5.64 -22.25
CA VAL A 124 12.27 -4.56 -23.04
C VAL A 124 13.15 -4.32 -24.24
N ARG A 125 12.57 -4.41 -25.43
CA ARG A 125 13.31 -4.42 -26.71
C ARG A 125 13.08 -3.14 -27.50
N GLU A 126 14.04 -2.82 -28.37
CA GLU A 126 13.95 -1.67 -29.27
C GLU A 126 12.83 -1.83 -30.31
N GLU A 127 12.65 -3.06 -30.81
CA GLU A 127 11.68 -3.43 -31.83
C GLU A 127 10.82 -4.62 -31.34
N PRO A 128 9.62 -4.84 -31.91
CA PRO A 128 8.75 -5.98 -31.57
C PRO A 128 9.28 -7.30 -32.18
N ASP A 129 10.52 -7.66 -31.88
CA ASP A 129 11.18 -8.85 -32.41
C ASP A 129 11.95 -9.58 -31.29
N GLY A 130 11.91 -10.91 -31.31
CA GLY A 130 12.62 -11.77 -30.36
C GLY A 130 14.15 -11.69 -30.47
N GLU A 131 14.66 -11.23 -31.61
CA GLU A 131 16.09 -11.07 -31.86
C GLU A 131 16.57 -9.62 -31.67
N ALA A 132 15.66 -8.65 -31.52
CA ALA A 132 16.02 -7.24 -31.33
C ALA A 132 16.78 -7.00 -30.02
N SER A 133 17.68 -6.02 -30.02
CA SER A 133 18.47 -5.65 -28.84
C SER A 133 17.60 -5.29 -27.63
N SER A 134 17.97 -5.80 -26.46
CA SER A 134 17.35 -5.44 -25.19
C SER A 134 17.85 -4.07 -24.73
N LEU A 135 16.93 -3.15 -24.44
CA LEU A 135 17.20 -1.83 -23.89
C LEU A 135 17.42 -1.88 -22.37
N PHE A 136 16.52 -2.57 -21.67
CA PHE A 136 16.58 -2.81 -20.22
C PHE A 136 15.70 -4.01 -19.86
N PHE A 137 15.61 -4.33 -18.57
CA PHE A 137 14.86 -5.48 -18.07
C PHE A 137 13.90 -5.08 -16.94
N TYR A 138 12.72 -5.67 -16.92
CA TYR A 138 11.85 -5.66 -15.74
C TYR A 138 12.09 -6.92 -14.89
N GLU A 139 12.06 -6.73 -13.57
CA GLU A 139 12.04 -7.85 -12.61
C GLU A 139 10.69 -8.58 -12.68
N PRO A 140 10.61 -9.87 -12.30
CA PRO A 140 9.38 -10.67 -12.31
C PRO A 140 8.18 -10.05 -11.58
N THR A 141 8.45 -9.24 -10.55
CA THR A 141 7.42 -8.59 -9.73
C THR A 141 7.13 -7.14 -10.17
N ALA A 142 7.75 -6.66 -11.25
CA ALA A 142 7.56 -5.29 -11.71
C ALA A 142 6.10 -5.01 -12.12
N ALA A 143 5.62 -3.81 -11.79
CA ALA A 143 4.26 -3.37 -12.03
C ALA A 143 4.20 -1.88 -12.40
N GLY A 144 3.07 -1.45 -12.97
CA GLY A 144 2.75 -0.04 -13.17
C GLY A 144 3.38 0.61 -14.41
N PHE A 145 3.85 -0.18 -15.39
CA PHE A 145 4.29 0.36 -16.68
C PHE A 145 3.10 0.54 -17.63
N ARG A 146 3.20 1.54 -18.51
CA ARG A 146 2.08 2.04 -19.31
C ARG A 146 2.16 1.52 -20.74
N SER A 147 1.02 1.11 -21.33
CA SER A 147 0.93 0.88 -22.77
C SER A 147 0.86 2.20 -23.55
N LEU A 148 1.68 2.31 -24.61
CA LEU A 148 1.70 3.46 -25.51
C LEU A 148 0.70 3.33 -26.66
N ASP A 149 0.49 2.11 -27.15
CA ASP A 149 -0.38 1.80 -28.28
C ASP A 149 -0.92 0.36 -28.20
N LYS A 150 -1.68 -0.05 -29.21
CA LYS A 150 -2.20 -1.40 -29.39
C LYS A 150 -1.07 -2.42 -29.56
N PRO A 151 -1.31 -3.68 -29.17
CA PRO A 151 -0.39 -4.76 -29.48
C PRO A 151 -0.18 -4.95 -30.98
N VAL A 152 1.01 -5.40 -31.36
CA VAL A 152 1.39 -5.76 -32.73
C VAL A 152 1.84 -7.22 -32.73
N VAL A 153 1.45 -7.98 -33.76
CA VAL A 153 1.90 -9.36 -33.95
C VAL A 153 3.05 -9.36 -34.94
N GLU A 154 4.21 -9.85 -34.51
CA GLU A 154 5.43 -9.92 -35.32
C GLU A 154 6.22 -11.18 -34.92
N GLY A 155 6.77 -11.90 -35.91
CA GLY A 155 7.44 -13.18 -35.66
C GLY A 155 6.55 -14.27 -35.01
N GLY A 156 5.22 -14.16 -35.15
CA GLY A 156 4.26 -15.09 -34.52
C GLY A 156 4.02 -14.87 -33.03
N ARG A 157 4.59 -13.79 -32.45
CA ARG A 157 4.40 -13.37 -31.07
C ARG A 157 3.70 -12.01 -31.04
N GLU A 158 2.90 -11.78 -30.01
CA GLU A 158 2.27 -10.48 -29.79
C GLU A 158 3.13 -9.61 -28.85
N TRP A 159 3.36 -8.37 -29.26
CA TRP A 159 4.23 -7.40 -28.61
C TRP A 159 3.44 -6.16 -28.24
N LEU A 160 3.69 -5.62 -27.05
CA LEU A 160 3.07 -4.41 -26.57
C LEU A 160 4.11 -3.30 -26.42
N PRO A 161 3.89 -2.10 -27.00
CA PRO A 161 4.75 -0.96 -26.76
C PRO A 161 4.44 -0.40 -25.38
N VAL A 162 5.48 -0.30 -24.55
CA VAL A 162 5.41 0.11 -23.15
C VAL A 162 6.32 1.29 -22.85
N GLU A 163 5.96 2.06 -21.83
CA GLU A 163 6.75 3.15 -21.28
C GLU A 163 6.85 3.03 -19.76
N SER A 164 8.07 3.22 -19.24
CA SER A 164 8.36 3.30 -17.81
C SER A 164 9.44 4.37 -17.54
N PRO A 165 9.80 4.63 -16.27
CA PRO A 165 10.87 5.57 -15.94
C PRO A 165 12.23 5.23 -16.56
N ASN A 166 12.45 3.97 -16.96
CA ASN A 166 13.71 3.51 -17.57
C ASN A 166 13.76 3.74 -19.09
N GLY A 167 12.63 4.09 -19.72
CA GLY A 167 12.53 4.30 -21.16
C GLY A 167 11.27 3.70 -21.76
N SER A 168 11.19 3.74 -23.09
CA SER A 168 10.14 3.10 -23.88
C SER A 168 10.71 1.96 -24.72
N GLY A 169 9.89 0.96 -25.00
CA GLY A 169 10.25 -0.17 -25.87
C GLY A 169 9.12 -1.17 -25.99
N TRP A 170 9.44 -2.40 -26.38
CA TRP A 170 8.48 -3.47 -26.64
C TRP A 170 8.67 -4.64 -25.70
N VAL A 171 7.57 -5.22 -25.23
CA VAL A 171 7.56 -6.43 -24.40
C VAL A 171 6.60 -7.47 -24.97
N ALA A 172 6.92 -8.75 -24.78
CA ALA A 172 6.03 -9.84 -25.17
C ALA A 172 4.79 -9.88 -24.28
N THR A 173 3.59 -9.98 -24.88
CA THR A 173 2.33 -9.90 -24.12
C THR A 173 2.08 -11.12 -23.21
N GLU A 174 2.69 -12.26 -23.53
CA GLU A 174 2.56 -13.48 -22.73
C GLU A 174 3.09 -13.34 -21.29
N PHE A 175 4.04 -12.43 -21.05
CA PHE A 175 4.67 -12.19 -19.75
C PHE A 175 4.13 -10.96 -19.01
N ILE A 176 3.01 -10.40 -19.48
CA ILE A 176 2.37 -9.26 -18.84
C ILE A 176 0.86 -9.46 -18.69
N THR A 177 0.28 -8.76 -17.73
CA THR A 177 -1.17 -8.70 -17.53
C THR A 177 -1.60 -7.26 -17.27
N GLU A 178 -2.86 -6.93 -17.61
CA GLU A 178 -3.41 -5.62 -17.28
C GLU A 178 -3.49 -5.50 -15.75
N ALA A 179 -2.83 -4.48 -15.20
CA ALA A 179 -2.81 -4.25 -13.77
C ALA A 179 -4.20 -3.81 -13.32
N SER A 180 -4.88 -4.68 -12.55
CA SER A 180 -6.11 -4.33 -11.88
C SER A 180 -5.81 -3.80 -10.48
N ASP A 181 -6.34 -2.62 -10.18
CA ASP A 181 -6.35 -2.11 -8.81
C ASP A 181 -7.04 -3.10 -7.87
N LEU A 182 -6.43 -3.38 -6.71
CA LEU A 182 -6.96 -4.36 -5.77
C LEU A 182 -8.36 -3.96 -5.30
N LYS A 183 -8.59 -2.67 -5.04
CA LYS A 183 -9.92 -2.20 -4.63
C LYS A 183 -10.94 -2.40 -5.75
N PHE A 184 -10.57 -2.14 -7.01
CA PHE A 184 -11.43 -2.48 -8.16
C PHE A 184 -11.78 -3.97 -8.20
N PHE A 185 -10.81 -4.87 -8.01
CA PHE A 185 -11.07 -6.31 -7.99
C PHE A 185 -11.97 -6.72 -6.82
N LEU A 186 -11.73 -6.19 -5.62
CA LEU A 186 -12.54 -6.45 -4.42
C LEU A 186 -13.98 -5.91 -4.51
N ASP A 187 -14.20 -4.87 -5.31
CA ASP A 187 -15.52 -4.28 -5.55
C ASP A 187 -16.23 -4.93 -6.77
N ASP A 188 -15.57 -5.83 -7.50
CA ASP A 188 -16.13 -6.55 -8.65
C ASP A 188 -16.64 -7.94 -8.22
N ASP A 189 -17.95 -8.17 -8.34
CA ASP A 189 -18.56 -9.47 -8.02
C ASP A 189 -18.40 -10.50 -9.16
N ALA A 190 -17.94 -10.09 -10.34
CA ALA A 190 -17.83 -10.97 -11.51
C ALA A 190 -16.86 -12.16 -11.31
N PRO A 191 -15.68 -12.02 -10.66
CA PRO A 191 -14.82 -13.15 -10.32
C PRO A 191 -15.53 -14.17 -9.42
N VAL A 192 -16.25 -13.72 -8.38
CA VAL A 192 -17.01 -14.61 -7.49
C VAL A 192 -18.14 -15.32 -8.23
N ALA A 193 -18.90 -14.60 -9.05
CA ALA A 193 -19.94 -15.19 -9.89
C ALA A 193 -19.36 -16.22 -10.87
N MET A 194 -18.16 -15.97 -11.39
CA MET A 194 -17.43 -16.92 -12.23
C MET A 194 -17.03 -18.19 -11.48
N LEU A 195 -16.56 -18.09 -10.22
CA LEU A 195 -16.24 -19.26 -9.39
C LEU A 195 -17.47 -20.12 -9.10
N ARG A 196 -18.59 -19.49 -8.75
CA ARG A 196 -19.87 -20.19 -8.54
C ARG A 196 -20.31 -20.92 -9.81
N ARG A 197 -20.25 -20.22 -10.95
CA ARG A 197 -20.55 -20.81 -12.26
C ARG A 197 -19.61 -21.96 -12.60
N LEU A 198 -18.31 -21.83 -12.33
CA LEU A 198 -17.34 -22.90 -12.55
C LEU A 198 -17.75 -24.15 -11.77
N ALA A 199 -18.09 -24.01 -10.48
CA ALA A 199 -18.53 -25.11 -9.64
C ALA A 199 -19.77 -25.81 -10.23
N ASP A 200 -20.79 -25.04 -10.63
CA ASP A 200 -22.03 -25.56 -11.22
C ASP A 200 -21.79 -26.24 -12.57
N ASP A 201 -21.01 -25.62 -13.45
CA ASP A 201 -20.74 -26.11 -14.80
C ASP A 201 -19.86 -27.37 -14.75
N MET A 202 -18.96 -27.49 -13.77
CA MET A 202 -18.19 -28.72 -13.52
C MET A 202 -19.07 -29.90 -13.10
N ILE A 203 -20.08 -29.69 -12.23
CA ILE A 203 -21.06 -30.72 -11.87
C ILE A 203 -21.88 -31.12 -13.11
N GLY A 204 -22.36 -30.12 -13.83
CA GLY A 204 -23.17 -30.31 -15.03
C GLY A 204 -22.40 -30.86 -16.23
N ARG A 205 -21.08 -31.07 -16.10
CA ARG A 205 -20.18 -31.48 -17.19
C ARG A 205 -20.30 -30.58 -18.42
N LYS A 206 -20.51 -29.29 -18.20
CA LYS A 206 -20.60 -28.30 -19.28
C LYS A 206 -19.21 -27.86 -19.71
N ASP A 207 -19.14 -27.28 -20.92
CA ASP A 207 -17.91 -26.66 -21.39
C ASP A 207 -17.60 -25.39 -20.57
N VAL A 208 -16.52 -25.46 -19.79
CA VAL A 208 -16.02 -24.38 -18.94
C VAL A 208 -14.90 -23.59 -19.60
N SER A 209 -14.49 -23.90 -20.84
CA SER A 209 -13.31 -23.30 -21.47
C SER A 209 -13.41 -21.78 -21.61
N ALA A 210 -14.63 -21.24 -21.68
CA ALA A 210 -14.88 -19.81 -21.77
C ALA A 210 -14.60 -19.03 -20.47
N LEU A 211 -14.50 -19.72 -19.32
CA LEU A 211 -14.18 -19.11 -18.02
C LEU A 211 -12.67 -18.88 -17.85
N PHE A 212 -11.86 -19.65 -18.57
CA PHE A 212 -10.42 -19.59 -18.46
C PHE A 212 -9.79 -18.60 -19.44
N SER A 213 -8.59 -18.18 -19.09
CA SER A 213 -7.76 -17.32 -19.91
C SER A 213 -7.38 -17.97 -21.24
N SER A 214 -7.17 -17.13 -22.24
CA SER A 214 -6.59 -17.52 -23.51
C SER A 214 -5.10 -17.89 -23.42
N ARG A 215 -4.37 -17.47 -22.37
CA ARG A 215 -2.92 -17.67 -22.23
C ARG A 215 -2.51 -19.06 -21.74
N GLY A 216 -3.44 -19.83 -21.19
CA GLY A 216 -3.18 -21.14 -20.59
C GLY A 216 -3.68 -21.20 -19.16
N PHE A 217 -3.21 -22.20 -18.42
CA PHE A 217 -3.62 -22.43 -17.04
C PHE A 217 -2.42 -22.76 -16.15
N ALA A 218 -2.17 -21.91 -15.16
CA ALA A 218 -1.11 -22.13 -14.17
C ALA A 218 -1.59 -23.04 -13.03
N VAL A 219 -0.75 -23.98 -12.61
CA VAL A 219 -1.02 -24.87 -11.48
C VAL A 219 0.13 -24.80 -10.48
N ALA A 220 -0.13 -24.32 -9.27
CA ALA A 220 0.84 -24.10 -8.20
C ALA A 220 0.44 -24.84 -6.90
N LEU A 221 0.51 -26.17 -6.91
CA LEU A 221 0.05 -26.99 -5.77
C LEU A 221 1.12 -27.19 -4.68
N THR A 222 2.38 -27.43 -5.04
CA THR A 222 3.43 -27.74 -4.05
C THR A 222 4.83 -27.28 -4.45
N ASN A 223 5.05 -26.97 -5.74
CA ASN A 223 6.36 -26.66 -6.33
C ASN A 223 6.25 -25.41 -7.21
N GLU A 224 7.29 -25.15 -8.01
CA GLU A 224 7.26 -24.19 -9.12
C GLU A 224 5.96 -24.32 -9.93
N PRO A 225 5.28 -23.19 -10.24
CA PRO A 225 4.05 -23.21 -11.02
C PRO A 225 4.24 -23.89 -12.36
N ARG A 226 3.43 -24.92 -12.62
CA ARG A 226 3.38 -25.55 -13.94
C ARG A 226 2.40 -24.78 -14.82
N MET A 227 2.89 -24.27 -15.95
CA MET A 227 2.04 -23.72 -16.99
C MET A 227 1.54 -24.83 -17.92
N ILE A 228 0.21 -24.94 -18.07
CA ILE A 228 -0.44 -25.81 -19.03
C ILE A 228 -0.83 -24.97 -20.26
N PRO A 229 -0.32 -25.31 -21.46
CA PRO A 229 -0.64 -24.59 -22.68
C PRO A 229 -2.15 -24.55 -22.97
N PRO A 230 -2.67 -23.49 -23.63
CA PRO A 230 -4.09 -23.34 -23.91
C PRO A 230 -4.73 -24.55 -24.61
N ASP A 231 -4.03 -25.14 -25.57
CA ASP A 231 -4.56 -26.25 -26.36
C ASP A 231 -4.59 -27.56 -25.57
N GLU A 232 -3.56 -27.82 -24.75
CA GLU A 232 -3.53 -28.96 -23.83
C GLU A 232 -4.63 -28.81 -22.77
N PHE A 233 -4.77 -27.62 -22.19
CA PHE A 233 -5.78 -27.33 -21.18
C PHE A 233 -7.20 -27.48 -21.74
N ARG A 234 -7.49 -26.91 -22.93
CA ARG A 234 -8.79 -27.08 -23.60
C ARG A 234 -9.06 -28.52 -23.99
N ALA A 235 -8.05 -29.25 -24.45
CA ALA A 235 -8.18 -30.68 -24.74
C ALA A 235 -8.55 -31.45 -23.46
N ALA A 236 -7.90 -31.13 -22.35
CA ALA A 236 -8.21 -31.74 -21.06
C ALA A 236 -9.62 -31.43 -20.56
N LEU A 237 -10.09 -30.19 -20.76
CA LEU A 237 -11.46 -29.81 -20.40
C LEU A 237 -12.52 -30.58 -21.21
N ARG A 238 -12.23 -30.87 -22.50
CA ARG A 238 -13.15 -31.59 -23.40
C ARG A 238 -13.13 -33.10 -23.18
N ASP A 239 -11.96 -33.65 -22.89
CA ASP A 239 -11.72 -35.09 -22.87
C ASP A 239 -11.21 -35.55 -21.49
N ARG A 240 -12.14 -35.65 -20.53
CA ARG A 240 -11.84 -35.99 -19.13
C ARG A 240 -11.12 -37.34 -18.97
N TYR A 241 -11.27 -38.27 -19.93
CA TYR A 241 -10.80 -39.65 -19.80
C TYR A 241 -9.95 -40.15 -20.97
N GLY A 242 -9.74 -39.37 -22.03
CA GLY A 242 -9.07 -39.90 -23.23
C GLY A 242 -7.54 -39.79 -23.23
N LYS A 243 -6.95 -38.84 -22.49
CA LYS A 243 -5.49 -38.73 -22.36
C LYS A 243 -5.05 -38.76 -20.89
N PRO A 244 -3.94 -39.45 -20.54
CA PRO A 244 -3.45 -39.50 -19.16
C PRO A 244 -3.20 -38.13 -18.53
N GLU A 245 -2.67 -37.17 -19.31
CA GLU A 245 -2.43 -35.80 -18.84
C GLU A 245 -3.73 -35.06 -18.50
N SER A 246 -4.76 -35.25 -19.33
CA SER A 246 -6.10 -34.71 -19.10
C SER A 246 -6.75 -35.31 -17.87
N THR A 247 -6.57 -36.60 -17.65
CA THR A 247 -7.05 -37.30 -16.46
C THR A 247 -6.36 -36.77 -15.19
N ARG A 248 -5.04 -36.60 -15.20
CA ARG A 248 -4.32 -36.01 -14.05
C ARG A 248 -4.77 -34.59 -13.71
N LEU A 249 -4.89 -33.71 -14.70
CA LEU A 249 -5.37 -32.34 -14.46
C LEU A 249 -6.77 -32.34 -13.82
N TRP A 250 -7.67 -33.24 -14.26
CA TRP A 250 -8.98 -33.37 -13.63
C TRP A 250 -8.89 -33.91 -12.21
N GLU A 251 -8.24 -35.05 -12.01
CA GLU A 251 -8.22 -35.76 -10.73
C GLU A 251 -7.43 -35.01 -9.65
N GLU A 252 -6.31 -34.38 -10.02
CA GLU A 252 -5.40 -33.75 -9.07
C GLU A 252 -5.73 -32.28 -8.79
N VAL A 253 -6.34 -31.58 -9.75
CA VAL A 253 -6.53 -30.12 -9.66
C VAL A 253 -8.00 -29.77 -9.67
N LEU A 254 -8.67 -30.04 -10.77
CA LEU A 254 -9.97 -29.43 -11.02
C LEU A 254 -11.08 -30.09 -10.19
N GLU A 255 -11.12 -31.43 -10.06
CA GLU A 255 -12.11 -32.11 -9.23
C GLU A 255 -12.00 -31.74 -7.74
N PRO A 256 -10.80 -31.73 -7.12
CA PRO A 256 -10.61 -31.19 -5.78
C PRO A 256 -11.03 -29.73 -5.63
N LEU A 257 -10.65 -28.87 -6.58
CA LEU A 257 -11.07 -27.47 -6.61
C LEU A 257 -12.61 -27.34 -6.67
N GLY A 258 -13.27 -28.10 -7.54
CA GLY A 258 -14.72 -28.11 -7.66
C GLY A 258 -15.41 -28.64 -6.39
N ALA A 259 -14.79 -29.56 -5.66
CA ALA A 259 -15.26 -29.97 -4.34
C ALA A 259 -15.11 -28.83 -3.32
N ALA A 260 -13.96 -28.16 -3.28
CA ALA A 260 -13.70 -27.03 -2.39
C ALA A 260 -14.65 -25.86 -2.64
N LEU A 261 -14.87 -25.48 -3.91
CA LEU A 261 -15.81 -24.43 -4.30
C LEU A 261 -17.24 -24.71 -3.87
N ARG A 262 -17.66 -25.98 -3.86
CA ARG A 262 -19.00 -26.39 -3.41
C ARG A 262 -19.14 -26.41 -1.89
N ALA A 263 -18.03 -26.68 -1.19
CA ALA A 263 -17.99 -26.67 0.27
C ALA A 263 -17.78 -25.27 0.86
N ALA A 264 -17.43 -24.28 0.02
CA ALA A 264 -17.22 -22.91 0.43
C ALA A 264 -18.57 -22.20 0.66
N ASP A 265 -18.99 -22.13 1.92
CA ASP A 265 -20.26 -21.49 2.31
C ASP A 265 -20.28 -19.97 2.11
N ASP A 266 -19.10 -19.31 2.05
CA ASP A 266 -18.98 -17.85 2.07
C ASP A 266 -18.01 -17.30 1.00
N LEU A 267 -18.23 -17.70 -0.25
CA LEU A 267 -17.58 -17.08 -1.40
C LEU A 267 -18.06 -15.62 -1.54
N ASP A 268 -17.28 -14.70 -0.98
CA ASP A 268 -17.45 -13.25 -1.04
C ASP A 268 -16.19 -12.58 -1.62
N SER A 269 -16.40 -11.49 -2.37
CA SER A 269 -15.33 -10.78 -3.08
C SER A 269 -14.33 -10.16 -2.12
N ARG A 270 -14.78 -9.79 -0.90
CA ARG A 270 -13.95 -9.13 0.11
C ARG A 270 -13.25 -10.08 1.08
N SER A 271 -13.82 -11.26 1.31
CA SER A 271 -13.25 -12.27 2.20
C SER A 271 -12.17 -13.12 1.53
N GLY A 272 -12.15 -13.15 0.19
CA GLY A 272 -11.27 -14.01 -0.59
C GLY A 272 -9.81 -13.58 -0.72
N HIS A 273 -9.30 -12.56 -0.02
CA HIS A 273 -7.88 -12.20 -0.10
C HIS A 273 -7.15 -12.38 1.22
N SER A 274 -6.03 -13.12 1.18
CA SER A 274 -5.16 -13.34 2.33
C SER A 274 -3.86 -12.57 2.18
N ARG A 275 -3.64 -11.56 3.03
CA ARG A 275 -2.36 -10.82 3.02
C ARG A 275 -1.15 -11.68 3.39
N THR A 276 -1.39 -12.87 3.92
CA THR A 276 -0.35 -13.81 4.35
C THR A 276 -0.16 -14.96 3.38
N ALA A 277 -0.92 -15.02 2.28
CA ALA A 277 -0.79 -16.11 1.32
C ALA A 277 0.61 -16.12 0.70
N LEU A 278 1.23 -17.29 0.64
CA LEU A 278 2.50 -17.48 -0.03
C LEU A 278 2.25 -17.67 -1.53
N ILE A 279 2.48 -16.61 -2.30
CA ILE A 279 2.24 -16.60 -3.75
C ILE A 279 3.59 -16.80 -4.47
N PRO A 280 3.71 -17.80 -5.36
CA PRO A 280 4.87 -17.96 -6.22
C PRO A 280 5.14 -16.69 -7.04
N VAL A 281 6.41 -16.39 -7.31
CA VAL A 281 6.80 -15.14 -7.97
C VAL A 281 6.18 -14.98 -9.35
N GLU A 282 5.97 -16.10 -10.06
CA GLU A 282 5.36 -16.19 -11.38
C GLU A 282 3.89 -15.73 -11.35
N LEU A 283 3.23 -15.87 -10.20
CA LEU A 283 1.82 -15.55 -10.03
C LEU A 283 1.58 -14.28 -9.21
N TRP A 284 2.65 -13.62 -8.77
CA TRP A 284 2.62 -12.52 -7.82
C TRP A 284 1.67 -11.37 -8.19
N ASN A 285 1.64 -11.02 -9.48
CA ASN A 285 0.87 -9.88 -9.98
C ASN A 285 -0.54 -10.25 -10.45
N PHE A 286 -0.96 -11.51 -10.33
CA PHE A 286 -2.36 -11.87 -10.55
C PHE A 286 -3.19 -11.62 -9.29
N GLN A 287 -4.39 -11.08 -9.48
CA GLN A 287 -5.38 -11.06 -8.40
C GLN A 287 -5.88 -12.47 -8.15
N TYR A 288 -6.32 -12.79 -6.95
CA TYR A 288 -6.79 -14.13 -6.64
C TYR A 288 -7.92 -14.13 -5.62
N HIS A 289 -8.72 -15.18 -5.62
CA HIS A 289 -9.64 -15.50 -4.52
C HIS A 289 -9.21 -16.77 -3.80
N ALA A 290 -9.14 -16.69 -2.47
CA ALA A 290 -8.96 -17.78 -1.55
C ALA A 290 -10.31 -18.47 -1.31
N VAL A 291 -10.37 -19.76 -1.62
CA VAL A 291 -11.52 -20.62 -1.43
C VAL A 291 -11.21 -21.54 -0.26
N ASN A 292 -11.83 -21.24 0.88
CA ASN A 292 -11.68 -22.02 2.09
C ASN A 292 -12.62 -23.22 2.05
N ALA A 293 -12.08 -24.42 2.22
CA ALA A 293 -12.84 -25.64 2.46
C ALA A 293 -12.44 -26.23 3.81
N ALA A 294 -13.42 -26.63 4.62
CA ALA A 294 -13.15 -27.14 5.97
C ALA A 294 -12.16 -28.32 5.94
N GLY A 295 -11.08 -28.20 6.71
CA GLY A 295 -10.07 -29.25 6.85
C GLY A 295 -9.00 -29.31 5.75
N HIS A 296 -8.96 -28.34 4.83
CA HIS A 296 -7.95 -28.25 3.78
C HIS A 296 -7.30 -26.86 3.72
N PRO A 297 -6.04 -26.75 3.24
CA PRO A 297 -5.45 -25.45 2.93
C PRO A 297 -6.32 -24.68 1.91
N PRO A 298 -6.39 -23.35 1.99
CA PRO A 298 -7.18 -22.56 1.06
C PRO A 298 -6.67 -22.73 -0.37
N TRP A 299 -7.60 -22.91 -1.30
CA TRP A 299 -7.28 -22.83 -2.73
C TRP A 299 -7.18 -21.38 -3.15
N LEU A 300 -6.13 -21.02 -3.87
CA LEU A 300 -5.98 -19.71 -4.49
C LEU A 300 -6.40 -19.83 -5.96
N VAL A 301 -7.44 -19.12 -6.39
CA VAL A 301 -7.85 -19.06 -7.79
C VAL A 301 -7.42 -17.72 -8.37
N TYR A 302 -6.49 -17.74 -9.31
CA TYR A 302 -5.88 -16.56 -9.90
C TYR A 302 -6.70 -16.05 -11.09
N PHE A 303 -6.79 -14.74 -11.21
CA PHE A 303 -7.56 -14.02 -12.21
C PHE A 303 -6.71 -13.02 -12.98
N GLU A 304 -7.09 -12.83 -14.24
CA GLU A 304 -6.70 -11.68 -15.05
C GLU A 304 -7.92 -11.06 -15.72
N TYR A 305 -7.79 -9.81 -16.18
CA TYR A 305 -8.85 -9.16 -16.96
C TYR A 305 -8.51 -9.15 -18.44
N GLU A 306 -9.31 -9.89 -19.22
CA GLU A 306 -9.25 -9.84 -20.68
C GLU A 306 -10.39 -8.95 -21.19
N LYS A 307 -10.05 -7.81 -21.78
CA LYS A 307 -11.05 -6.86 -22.36
C LYS A 307 -12.11 -6.46 -21.31
N GLY A 308 -11.69 -6.27 -20.06
CA GLY A 308 -12.56 -5.89 -18.94
C GLY A 308 -13.45 -7.00 -18.41
N LYS A 309 -13.20 -8.27 -18.75
CA LYS A 309 -13.87 -9.42 -18.14
C LYS A 309 -12.86 -10.26 -17.37
N PRO A 310 -13.16 -10.69 -16.14
CA PRO A 310 -12.27 -11.58 -15.42
C PRO A 310 -12.18 -12.92 -16.14
N LYS A 311 -11.02 -13.56 -16.01
CA LYS A 311 -10.69 -14.88 -16.55
C LYS A 311 -9.85 -15.62 -15.54
N ILE A 312 -10.12 -16.91 -15.37
CA ILE A 312 -9.30 -17.76 -14.51
C ILE A 312 -8.01 -18.09 -15.27
N VAL A 313 -6.87 -17.69 -14.71
CA VAL A 313 -5.54 -17.92 -15.30
C VAL A 313 -4.79 -19.06 -14.62
N GLY A 314 -5.18 -19.43 -13.41
CA GLY A 314 -4.54 -20.54 -12.72
C GLY A 314 -5.13 -20.81 -11.34
N VAL A 315 -4.58 -21.82 -10.70
CA VAL A 315 -4.89 -22.18 -9.31
C VAL A 315 -3.66 -22.60 -8.54
N GLY A 316 -3.70 -22.43 -7.23
CA GLY A 316 -2.71 -22.94 -6.29
C GLY A 316 -3.34 -23.27 -4.96
N VAL A 317 -2.52 -23.69 -4.01
CA VAL A 317 -2.92 -23.82 -2.59
C VAL A 317 -1.99 -22.96 -1.74
N ASP A 318 -2.54 -22.34 -0.71
CA ASP A 318 -1.76 -21.61 0.28
C ASP A 318 -1.06 -22.65 1.18
N VAL A 319 0.28 -22.66 1.17
CA VAL A 319 1.12 -23.69 1.82
C VAL A 319 1.62 -23.24 3.19
#